data_AF-A0A358D6M4-F1
#
_entry.id   AF-A0A358D6M4-F1
#
_cell.length_a   1.000
_cell.length_b   1.000
_cell.length_c   1.000
_cell.angle_alpha   90.00
_cell.angle_beta   90.00
_cell.angle_gamma   90.00
#
_symmetry.space_group_name_H-M   'P 1'
#
loop_
_entity.id
_entity.type
_entity.pdbx_description
1 polymer ?
#
loop_
_entity_poly.entity_id
_entity_poly.type
_entity_poly.pdbx_seq_one_letter_code
_entity_poly.pdbx_strand_id
1 'polypeptide(L)'
;GAGKSTLAKLVSRFYDPTRGAVTLDGVDLRRLHPKDLRRAIVMVTQEAYLFSGTVADNIALGKPDATLDEIEAAAKAVGADAFIRALPDGYDTDVNKRGGRVSAG
;
A
#
# COMPACT_ATOMS: atom_id res chain seq x y z
N GLY A 1 -13.98 20.32 -6.10
CA GLY A 1 -12.77 20.32 -5.26
C GLY A 1 -13.08 20.68 -3.83
N ALA A 2 -13.51 19.71 -3.01
CA ALA A 2 -13.85 19.91 -1.60
C ALA A 2 -12.66 19.70 -0.63
N GLY A 3 -11.42 19.67 -1.14
CA GLY A 3 -10.21 19.52 -0.31
C GLY A 3 -9.87 18.12 0.21
N LYS A 4 -10.70 17.09 -0.04
CA LYS A 4 -10.44 15.71 0.43
C LYS A 4 -9.06 15.16 0.05
N SER A 5 -8.64 15.35 -1.20
CA SER A 5 -7.31 14.93 -1.65
C SER A 5 -6.19 15.70 -0.95
N THR A 6 -6.41 16.98 -0.64
CA THR A 6 -5.47 17.80 0.15
C THR A 6 -5.37 17.28 1.58
N LEU A 7 -6.49 16.93 2.22
CA LEU A 7 -6.49 16.35 3.56
C LEU A 7 -5.72 15.03 3.59
N ALA A 8 -5.96 14.13 2.64
CA ALA A 8 -5.23 12.87 2.55
C ALA A 8 -3.71 13.09 2.44
N LYS A 9 -3.28 14.07 1.62
CA LYS A 9 -1.88 14.42 1.45
C LYS A 9 -1.23 15.07 2.68
N LEU A 10 -2.00 15.83 3.48
CA LEU A 10 -1.51 16.41 4.74
C LEU A 10 -1.37 15.35 5.84
N VAL A 11 -2.35 14.45 5.98
CA VAL A 11 -2.31 13.36 6.97
C VAL A 11 -1.16 12.39 6.69
N SER A 12 -0.92 12.07 5.41
CA SER A 12 0.23 11.26 4.99
C SER A 12 1.56 12.04 4.89
N ARG A 13 1.55 13.33 5.25
CA ARG A 13 2.71 14.24 5.22
C ARG A 13 3.44 14.28 3.87
N PHE A 14 2.71 14.16 2.76
CA PHE A 14 3.22 14.58 1.44
C PHE A 14 3.39 16.11 1.37
N TYR A 15 2.64 16.85 2.19
CA TYR A 15 2.85 18.28 2.43
C TYR A 15 2.70 18.59 3.91
N ASP A 16 3.35 19.66 4.36
CA ASP A 16 3.10 20.26 5.66
C ASP A 16 2.04 21.38 5.55
N PRO A 17 1.21 21.59 6.59
CA PRO A 17 0.23 22.67 6.58
C PRO A 17 0.93 24.03 6.67
N THR A 18 0.47 25.01 5.88
CA THR A 18 1.00 26.39 5.93
C THR A 18 0.72 27.08 7.27
N ARG A 19 -0.41 26.76 7.91
CA ARG A 19 -0.79 27.23 9.25
C ARG A 19 -1.46 26.10 10.03
N GLY A 20 -1.28 26.10 11.35
CA GLY A 20 -1.78 25.07 12.24
C GLY A 20 -0.86 23.85 12.32
N ALA A 21 -1.43 22.72 12.74
CA ALA A 21 -0.72 21.45 12.88
C ALA A 21 -1.64 20.28 12.55
N VAL A 22 -1.04 19.17 12.08
CA VAL A 22 -1.67 17.86 12.04
C VAL A 22 -0.98 17.02 13.11
N THR A 23 -1.74 16.34 13.95
CA THR A 23 -1.21 15.58 15.08
C THR A 23 -1.71 14.15 15.05
N LEU A 24 -0.83 13.21 15.41
CA LEU A 24 -1.17 11.83 15.73
C LEU A 24 -0.96 11.64 17.22
N ASP A 25 -2.02 11.30 17.95
CA ASP A 25 -2.01 11.15 19.42
C ASP A 25 -1.38 12.35 20.16
N GLY A 26 -1.67 13.57 19.66
CA GLY A 26 -1.15 14.82 20.22
C GLY A 26 0.30 15.17 19.80
N VAL A 27 0.99 14.28 19.08
CA VAL A 27 2.33 14.55 18.53
C VAL A 27 2.18 15.13 17.13
N ASP A 28 2.75 16.31 16.90
CA ASP A 28 2.82 16.91 15.56
C ASP A 28 3.54 15.99 14.58
N LEU A 29 2.92 15.70 13.43
CA LEU A 29 3.48 14.81 12.41
C LEU A 29 4.87 15.26 11.94
N ARG A 30 5.18 16.56 12.02
CA ARG A 30 6.49 17.12 11.68
C ARG A 30 7.61 16.66 12.61
N ARG A 31 7.26 16.27 13.84
CA ARG A 31 8.18 15.82 14.89
C ARG A 31 8.37 14.30 14.92
N LEU A 32 7.51 13.54 14.24
CA LEU A 32 7.66 12.10 14.13
C LEU A 32 8.82 11.75 13.20
N HIS A 33 9.56 10.71 13.56
CA HIS A 33 10.56 10.14 12.66
C HIS A 33 9.86 9.53 11.44
N PRO A 34 10.38 9.69 10.20
CA PRO A 34 9.69 9.23 8.99
C PRO A 34 9.34 7.74 8.98
N LYS A 35 10.13 6.89 9.65
CA LYS A 35 9.82 5.45 9.76
C LYS A 35 8.59 5.18 10.63
N ASP A 36 8.40 5.93 11.71
CA ASP A 36 7.27 5.74 12.62
C ASP A 36 5.98 6.26 11.98
N LEU A 37 6.07 7.40 11.29
CA LEU A 37 4.96 7.95 10.51
C LEU A 37 4.48 6.97 9.43
N ARG A 38 5.40 6.37 8.66
CA ARG A 38 5.06 5.40 7.60
C ARG A 38 4.53 4.07 8.14
N ARG A 39 4.83 3.73 9.40
CA ARG A 39 4.23 2.56 10.09
C ARG A 39 2.82 2.84 10.59
N ALA A 40 2.56 4.08 11.02
CA ALA A 40 1.26 4.48 11.54
C ALA A 40 0.24 4.83 10.44
N ILE A 41 0.71 5.24 9.26
CA ILE A 41 -0.16 5.75 8.18
C ILE A 41 0.17 5.04 6.87
N VAL A 42 -0.83 4.35 6.32
CA VAL A 42 -0.79 3.74 4.99
C VAL A 42 -1.82 4.45 4.11
N MET A 43 -1.40 4.84 2.90
CA MET A 43 -2.27 5.45 1.90
C MET A 43 -2.56 4.45 0.79
N VAL A 44 -3.83 4.14 0.57
CA VAL A 44 -4.29 3.35 -0.58
C VAL A 44 -4.82 4.33 -1.64
N THR A 45 -4.20 4.32 -2.81
CA THR A 45 -4.59 5.17 -3.94
C THR A 45 -5.77 4.59 -4.71
N GLN A 46 -6.54 5.43 -5.42
CA GLN A 46 -7.63 4.96 -6.28
C GLN A 46 -7.14 4.08 -7.44
N GLU A 47 -5.94 4.36 -7.96
CA GLU A 47 -5.31 3.51 -8.96
C GLU A 47 -4.33 2.56 -8.27
N ALA A 48 -4.50 1.26 -8.50
CA ALA A 48 -3.54 0.25 -8.07
C ALA A 48 -2.35 0.23 -9.03
N TYR A 49 -1.15 0.30 -8.48
CA TYR A 49 0.10 0.16 -9.22
C TYR A 49 0.79 -1.12 -8.78
N LEU A 50 1.22 -1.93 -9.74
CA LEU A 50 2.07 -3.09 -9.49
C LEU A 50 3.47 -2.78 -9.98
N PHE A 51 4.45 -3.14 -9.17
CA PHE A 51 5.86 -3.05 -9.50
C PHE A 51 6.30 -4.31 -10.25
N SER A 52 7.34 -4.17 -11.05
CA SER A 52 8.10 -5.27 -11.64
C SER A 52 8.40 -6.37 -10.61
N GLY A 53 8.06 -7.61 -10.92
CA GLY A 53 8.29 -8.76 -10.04
C GLY A 53 7.14 -9.76 -10.13
N THR A 54 7.05 -10.64 -9.15
CA THR A 54 5.94 -11.57 -8.97
C THR A 54 4.77 -10.91 -8.21
N VAL A 55 3.63 -11.60 -8.16
CA VAL A 55 2.53 -11.20 -7.26
C VAL A 55 2.99 -11.26 -5.80
N ALA A 56 3.76 -12.28 -5.41
CA ALA A 56 4.35 -12.37 -4.07
C ALA A 56 5.25 -11.18 -3.75
N ASP A 57 6.12 -10.77 -4.69
CA ASP A 57 7.00 -9.61 -4.49
C ASP A 57 6.20 -8.33 -4.20
N ASN A 58 5.09 -8.13 -4.92
CA ASN A 58 4.23 -6.96 -4.73
C ASN A 58 3.52 -6.94 -3.37
N ILE A 59 3.10 -8.11 -2.87
CA ILE A 59 2.51 -8.21 -1.52
C ILE A 59 3.58 -7.99 -0.45
N ALA A 60 4.77 -8.56 -0.64
CA ALA A 60 5.91 -8.42 0.26
C ALA A 60 6.43 -6.97 0.37
N LEU A 61 6.08 -6.06 -0.55
CA LEU A 61 6.42 -4.63 -0.41
C LEU A 61 5.91 -4.02 0.91
N GLY A 62 4.79 -4.51 1.46
CA GLY A 62 4.27 -4.07 2.75
C GLY A 62 5.09 -4.58 3.95
N LYS A 63 5.80 -5.71 3.79
CA LYS A 63 6.66 -6.35 4.79
C LYS A 63 7.75 -7.15 4.06
N PRO A 64 8.93 -6.55 3.79
CA PRO A 64 9.95 -7.16 2.93
C PRO A 64 10.47 -8.53 3.38
N ASP A 65 10.41 -8.81 4.68
CA ASP A 65 10.83 -10.08 5.28
C ASP A 65 9.66 -11.06 5.48
N ALA A 66 8.52 -10.85 4.79
CA ALA A 66 7.36 -11.73 4.91
C ALA A 66 7.64 -13.13 4.38
N THR A 67 7.19 -14.15 5.10
CA THR A 67 7.22 -15.53 4.59
C THR A 67 6.10 -15.75 3.57
N LEU A 68 6.20 -16.81 2.78
CA LEU A 68 5.14 -17.19 1.84
C LEU A 68 3.80 -17.40 2.54
N ASP A 69 3.80 -18.03 3.72
CA ASP A 69 2.58 -18.24 4.52
C ASP A 69 1.93 -16.91 4.94
N GLU A 70 2.72 -15.91 5.32
CA GLU A 70 2.22 -14.58 5.67
C GLU A 70 1.66 -13.85 4.44
N ILE A 71 2.30 -14.00 3.28
CA ILE A 71 1.83 -13.46 2.00
C ILE A 71 0.47 -14.07 1.65
N GLU A 72 0.34 -15.40 1.72
CA GLU A 72 -0.92 -16.08 1.46
C GLU A 72 -2.01 -15.69 2.46
N ALA A 73 -1.67 -15.58 3.74
CA ALA A 73 -2.60 -15.17 4.78
C ALA A 73 -3.12 -13.75 4.53
N ALA A 74 -2.26 -12.82 4.13
CA ALA A 74 -2.63 -11.46 3.78
C ALA A 74 -3.58 -11.43 2.57
N ALA A 75 -3.27 -12.18 1.52
CA ALA A 75 -4.12 -12.29 0.34
C ALA A 75 -5.49 -12.93 0.65
N LYS A 76 -5.54 -13.95 1.52
CA LYS A 76 -6.79 -14.56 2.00
C LYS A 76 -7.64 -13.55 2.78
N ALA A 77 -7.02 -12.76 3.65
CA ALA A 77 -7.71 -11.76 4.47
C ALA A 77 -8.43 -10.68 3.65
N VAL A 78 -7.96 -10.40 2.43
CA VAL A 78 -8.58 -9.44 1.51
C VAL A 78 -9.35 -10.10 0.35
N GLY A 79 -9.52 -11.43 0.37
CA GLY A 79 -10.26 -12.18 -0.65
C GLY A 79 -9.55 -12.36 -1.99
N ALA A 80 -8.25 -12.08 -2.07
CA ALA A 80 -7.47 -12.14 -3.32
C ALA A 80 -6.87 -13.52 -3.61
N ASP A 81 -6.75 -14.42 -2.62
CA ASP A 81 -6.05 -15.71 -2.77
C ASP A 81 -6.60 -16.57 -3.91
N ALA A 82 -7.92 -16.71 -4.01
CA ALA A 82 -8.55 -17.50 -5.07
C ALA A 82 -8.25 -16.95 -6.48
N PHE A 83 -8.28 -15.63 -6.63
CA PHE A 83 -7.93 -14.95 -7.87
C PHE A 83 -6.45 -15.17 -8.22
N ILE A 84 -5.55 -14.99 -7.24
CA ILE A 84 -4.10 -15.14 -7.44
C ILE A 84 -3.77 -16.58 -7.85
N ARG A 85 -4.35 -17.58 -7.18
CA ARG A 85 -4.14 -19.01 -7.51
C ARG A 85 -4.68 -19.41 -8.89
N ALA A 86 -5.63 -18.65 -9.45
CA ALA A 86 -6.15 -18.88 -10.79
C ALA A 86 -5.23 -18.33 -11.90
N LEU A 87 -4.20 -17.53 -11.55
CA LEU A 87 -3.19 -17.09 -12.51
C LEU A 87 -2.30 -18.27 -12.94
N PRO A 88 -1.71 -18.23 -14.15
CA PRO A 88 -0.92 -19.35 -14.69
C PRO A 88 0.18 -19.87 -13.75
N ASP A 89 0.84 -18.96 -13.02
CA ASP A 89 1.94 -19.28 -12.11
C ASP A 89 1.58 -18.92 -10.64
N GLY A 90 0.30 -18.72 -10.33
CA GLY A 90 -0.13 -18.38 -8.97
C GLY A 90 0.54 -17.12 -8.41
N TYR A 91 1.10 -17.23 -7.20
CA TYR A 91 1.88 -16.15 -6.55
C TYR A 91 3.19 -15.81 -7.26
N ASP A 92 3.75 -16.74 -8.04
CA ASP A 92 4.98 -16.55 -8.84
C ASP A 92 4.69 -15.87 -10.20
N THR A 93 3.42 -15.53 -10.47
CA THR A 93 3.05 -14.85 -11.73
C THR A 93 3.76 -13.50 -11.85
N ASP A 94 4.55 -13.37 -12.91
CA ASP A 94 5.27 -12.14 -13.25
C ASP A 94 4.29 -11.05 -13.74
N VAL A 95 4.23 -9.95 -13.00
CA VAL A 95 3.35 -8.80 -13.29
C VAL A 95 3.93 -7.82 -14.32
N ASN A 96 5.19 -7.98 -14.76
CA ASN A 96 5.79 -7.15 -15.82
C ASN A 96 5.31 -7.50 -17.23
N LYS A 97 4.89 -8.75 -17.48
CA LYS A 97 4.49 -9.20 -18.82
C LYS A 97 3.13 -8.68 -19.26
N ARG A 98 2.41 -7.98 -18.38
CA ARG A 98 1.18 -7.27 -18.72
C ARG A 98 1.23 -5.90 -18.04
N GLY A 99 1.62 -4.87 -18.79
CA GLY A 99 1.36 -3.47 -18.42
C GLY A 99 -0.14 -3.12 -18.31
N GLY A 100 -1.00 -4.10 -18.07
CA GLY A 100 -2.43 -3.98 -17.91
C GLY A 100 -2.78 -4.17 -16.45
N ARG A 101 -3.26 -3.08 -15.85
CA ARG A 101 -4.10 -3.02 -14.65
C ARG A 101 -4.74 -4.37 -14.36
N VAL A 102 -4.25 -5.06 -13.33
CA VAL A 102 -4.92 -6.26 -12.81
C VAL A 102 -6.11 -5.73 -12.01
N SER A 103 -7.24 -5.43 -12.67
CA SER A 103 -8.43 -5.00 -11.96
C SER A 103 -9.08 -6.23 -11.32
N ALA A 104 -8.80 -6.45 -10.04
CA ALA A 104 -9.72 -7.16 -9.19
C ALA A 104 -10.91 -6.21 -8.95
N GLY A 105 -12.02 -6.49 -9.64
CA GLY A 105 -13.32 -5.96 -9.22
C GLY A 105 -13.72 -6.57 -7.89
#